data_AF-A0A1V3JG41-F1
#
_entry.id   AF-A0A1V3JG41-F1
#
_cell.length_a   1.000
_cell.length_b   1.000
_cell.length_c   1.000
_cell.angle_alpha   90.00
_cell.angle_beta   90.00
_cell.angle_gamma   90.00
#
_symmetry.space_group_name_H-M   'P 1'
#
loop_
_entity.id
_entity.type
_entity.pdbx_description
1 polymer ?
#
loop_
_entity_poly.entity_id
_entity_poly.type
_entity_poly.pdbx_seq_one_letter_code
_entity_poly.pdbx_strand_id
1 'polypeptide(L)'
;MLKTPRKNTALLGLLVIASLITACSEPSFREEFFKHRRCAEVQYQCLPEFQEKNMIDLSQPYQLTDEEEARIERDNTLRLHRKIIKMLEIYYPGFWNNADEKTQLAWMEKVDEITKRYYPNRQSYHLKSMTSICAIVGLGFETDPKLTFIVQKIKTSPTYGPLVDINDYLRFEVLQKDYDEAGNQYNNWSLRGVRQGMPPMTRHVPDFNTEWKPNNPEENRRRIYREWLREKGYQE
;
A
#
# COMPACT_ATOMS: atom_id res chain seq x y z
N MET A 1 24.49 55.12 -70.42
CA MET A 1 23.89 56.40 -69.96
C MET A 1 22.67 56.65 -70.85
N LEU A 2 21.46 56.97 -70.42
CA LEU A 2 20.87 57.27 -69.12
C LEU A 2 19.34 57.00 -69.22
N LYS A 3 18.75 56.71 -68.06
CA LYS A 3 17.36 56.32 -67.73
C LYS A 3 16.25 57.21 -68.30
N THR A 4 15.08 56.59 -68.50
CA THR A 4 13.74 56.97 -67.96
C THR A 4 12.81 55.74 -68.15
N PRO A 5 11.57 55.61 -67.61
CA PRO A 5 10.75 56.52 -66.77
C PRO A 5 9.96 55.84 -65.60
N ARG A 6 9.23 56.68 -64.80
CA ARG A 6 7.92 56.44 -64.14
C ARG A 6 7.87 55.41 -62.97
N LYS A 7 7.04 55.49 -61.93
CA LYS A 7 5.64 55.97 -61.76
C LYS A 7 5.29 56.04 -60.26
N ASN A 8 4.27 56.85 -59.95
CA ASN A 8 3.53 56.88 -58.68
C ASN A 8 2.93 55.52 -58.30
N THR A 9 3.46 54.86 -57.26
CA THR A 9 2.82 53.72 -56.56
C THR A 9 2.98 53.78 -55.03
N ALA A 10 3.35 54.94 -54.47
CA ALA A 10 3.68 55.06 -53.05
C ALA A 10 2.48 55.31 -52.11
N LEU A 11 1.26 55.58 -52.62
CA LEU A 11 0.12 55.93 -51.75
C LEU A 11 -1.01 54.88 -51.64
N LEU A 12 -0.99 53.82 -52.46
CA LEU A 12 -1.99 52.74 -52.39
C LEU A 12 -1.55 51.53 -51.56
N GLY A 13 -0.25 51.42 -51.24
CA GLY A 13 0.29 50.36 -50.39
C GLY A 13 0.01 50.53 -48.89
N LEU A 14 -0.23 51.76 -48.43
CA LEU A 14 -0.42 52.07 -47.00
C LEU A 14 -1.87 51.86 -46.50
N LEU A 15 -2.86 51.84 -47.39
CA LEU A 15 -4.27 51.64 -47.03
C LEU A 15 -4.70 50.16 -46.98
N VAL A 16 -3.95 49.26 -47.63
CA VAL A 16 -4.19 47.80 -47.55
C VAL A 16 -3.55 47.21 -46.29
N ILE A 17 -2.49 47.83 -45.75
CA ILE A 17 -1.84 47.36 -44.52
C ILE A 17 -2.65 47.72 -43.27
N ALA A 18 -3.39 48.83 -43.28
CA ALA A 18 -4.25 49.24 -42.15
C ALA A 18 -5.53 48.38 -42.00
N SER A 19 -5.95 47.66 -43.04
CA SER A 19 -7.15 46.81 -43.04
C SER A 19 -6.88 45.33 -42.70
N LEU A 20 -5.61 44.94 -42.47
CA LEU A 20 -5.22 43.59 -42.03
C LEU A 20 -4.84 43.50 -40.54
N ILE A 21 -4.88 44.62 -39.79
CA ILE A 21 -4.52 44.66 -38.35
C ILE A 21 -5.78 44.55 -37.45
N THR A 22 -6.96 44.36 -38.02
CA THR A 22 -8.19 44.01 -37.29
C THR A 22 -8.62 42.57 -37.57
N ALA A 23 -7.67 41.64 -37.57
CA ALA A 23 -7.97 40.28 -37.14
C ALA A 23 -8.08 40.33 -35.61
N CYS A 24 -9.32 40.44 -35.11
CA CYS A 24 -9.65 40.24 -33.71
C CYS A 24 -9.00 38.92 -33.27
N SER A 25 -7.91 39.01 -32.51
CA SER A 25 -7.36 37.88 -31.79
C SER A 25 -8.46 37.38 -30.86
N GLU A 26 -8.91 36.14 -31.06
CA GLU A 26 -9.70 35.47 -30.04
C GLU A 26 -8.98 35.60 -28.69
N PRO A 27 -9.71 35.86 -27.59
CA PRO A 27 -9.10 36.01 -26.28
C PRO A 27 -8.23 34.78 -26.01
N SER A 28 -6.98 35.01 -25.61
CA SER A 28 -6.04 33.91 -25.41
C SER A 28 -6.63 32.92 -24.40
N PHE A 29 -6.37 31.62 -24.56
CA PHE A 29 -6.76 30.58 -23.60
C PHE A 29 -6.52 30.99 -22.13
N ARG A 30 -5.44 31.76 -21.90
CA ARG A 30 -5.09 32.34 -20.62
C ARG A 30 -6.20 33.24 -20.05
N GLU A 31 -6.73 34.17 -20.84
CA GLU A 31 -7.76 35.11 -20.40
C GLU A 31 -9.08 34.41 -20.08
N GLU A 32 -9.46 33.42 -20.87
CA GLU A 32 -10.70 32.66 -20.64
C GLU A 32 -10.59 31.74 -19.42
N PHE A 33 -9.40 31.16 -19.21
CA PHE A 33 -9.07 30.30 -18.06
C PHE A 33 -9.09 31.06 -16.72
N PHE A 34 -8.70 32.34 -16.70
CA PHE A 34 -8.68 33.14 -15.47
C PHE A 34 -10.01 33.81 -15.14
N LYS A 35 -10.91 33.98 -16.11
CA LYS A 35 -12.19 34.70 -15.93
C LYS A 35 -13.18 34.04 -14.96
N HIS A 36 -13.06 32.72 -14.73
CA HIS A 36 -14.04 31.94 -13.95
C HIS A 36 -13.48 31.31 -12.65
N ARG A 37 -12.28 31.70 -12.20
CA ARG A 37 -11.68 31.10 -11.00
C ARG A 37 -12.20 31.74 -9.71
N ARG A 38 -12.53 30.89 -8.73
CA ARG A 38 -12.93 31.30 -7.36
C ARG A 38 -11.75 31.50 -6.40
N CYS A 39 -10.52 31.23 -6.83
CA CYS A 39 -9.31 31.32 -6.00
C CYS A 39 -8.39 32.45 -6.49
N ALA A 40 -7.70 33.12 -5.56
CA ALA A 40 -6.75 34.19 -5.87
C ALA A 40 -5.59 33.71 -6.74
N GLU A 41 -5.05 34.60 -7.57
CA GLU A 41 -3.91 34.35 -8.45
C GLU A 41 -2.68 33.97 -7.61
N VAL A 42 -2.12 32.78 -7.86
CA VAL A 42 -0.85 32.37 -7.28
C VAL A 42 0.25 33.14 -8.01
N GLN A 43 0.81 34.15 -7.36
CA GLN A 43 1.98 34.84 -7.89
C GLN A 43 3.19 33.92 -7.80
N TYR A 44 3.71 33.51 -8.95
CA TYR A 44 4.97 32.78 -9.03
C TYR A 44 6.09 33.80 -8.91
N GLN A 45 6.83 33.75 -7.81
CA GLN A 45 8.10 34.45 -7.70
C GLN A 45 9.16 33.54 -8.34
N CYS A 46 9.81 34.01 -9.41
CA CYS A 46 10.97 33.32 -9.95
C CYS A 46 12.03 33.27 -8.84
N LEU A 47 12.47 32.06 -8.49
CA LEU A 47 13.66 31.91 -7.66
C LEU A 47 14.84 32.57 -8.39
N PRO A 48 15.79 33.18 -7.66
CA PRO A 48 17.03 33.68 -8.27
C PRO A 48 17.69 32.54 -9.06
N GLU A 49 18.34 32.90 -10.18
CA GLU A 49 18.98 31.96 -11.10
C GLU A 49 19.66 30.82 -10.36
N PHE A 50 19.29 29.61 -10.77
CA PHE A 50 19.73 28.35 -10.24
C PHE A 50 21.25 28.39 -10.01
N GLN A 51 21.71 28.34 -8.76
CA GLN A 51 23.06 27.82 -8.54
C GLN A 51 23.01 26.39 -9.05
N GLU A 52 23.72 26.16 -10.15
CA GLU A 52 23.81 24.90 -10.87
C GLU A 52 24.29 23.80 -9.89
N LYS A 53 23.34 23.20 -9.16
CA LYS A 53 23.55 21.87 -8.62
C LYS A 53 23.67 21.01 -9.85
N ASN A 54 24.89 20.50 -10.09
CA ASN A 54 25.25 19.57 -11.16
C ASN A 54 24.01 18.89 -11.73
N MET A 55 23.59 19.30 -12.92
CA MET A 55 22.52 18.64 -13.65
C MET A 55 22.84 17.15 -13.64
N ILE A 56 21.87 16.33 -13.20
CA ILE A 56 22.00 14.87 -13.24
C ILE A 56 22.31 14.51 -14.69
N ASP A 57 23.49 13.92 -14.92
CA ASP A 57 23.90 13.46 -16.23
C ASP A 57 22.96 12.33 -16.68
N LEU A 58 22.03 12.66 -17.58
CA LEU A 58 21.04 11.72 -18.12
C LEU A 58 21.66 10.67 -19.05
N SER A 59 22.95 10.79 -19.39
CA SER A 59 23.67 9.78 -20.19
C SER A 59 24.08 8.55 -19.38
N GLN A 60 24.03 8.63 -18.04
CA GLN A 60 24.29 7.52 -17.14
C GLN A 60 23.08 7.26 -16.24
N PRO A 61 22.75 5.99 -15.93
CA PRO A 61 21.70 5.70 -14.97
C PRO A 61 22.06 6.28 -13.60
N TYR A 62 21.10 6.98 -12.98
CA TYR A 62 21.27 7.49 -11.62
C TYR A 62 21.56 6.33 -10.67
N GLN A 63 22.69 6.40 -9.97
CA GLN A 63 23.04 5.45 -8.91
C GLN A 63 22.61 6.03 -7.58
N LEU A 64 21.82 5.26 -6.83
CA LEU A 64 21.44 5.64 -5.48
C LEU A 64 22.68 5.59 -4.59
N THR A 65 22.81 6.61 -3.74
CA THR A 65 23.74 6.56 -2.61
C THR A 65 23.23 5.57 -1.56
N ASP A 66 24.12 5.04 -0.74
CA ASP A 66 23.76 4.15 0.39
C ASP A 66 22.72 4.80 1.32
N GLU A 67 22.78 6.13 1.51
CA GLU A 67 21.82 6.88 2.32
C GLU A 67 20.42 6.90 1.69
N GLU A 68 20.34 7.06 0.36
CA GLU A 68 19.07 7.03 -0.36
C GLU A 68 18.47 5.64 -0.36
N GLU A 69 19.28 4.61 -0.56
CA GLU A 69 18.83 3.21 -0.50
C GLU A 69 18.29 2.86 0.90
N ALA A 70 19.03 3.21 1.96
CA ALA A 70 18.59 3.00 3.34
C ALA A 70 17.31 3.78 3.67
N ARG A 71 17.14 4.99 3.12
CA ARG A 71 15.91 5.77 3.27
C ARG A 71 14.73 5.10 2.55
N ILE A 72 14.93 4.64 1.32
CA ILE A 72 13.91 3.92 0.55
C ILE A 72 13.48 2.64 1.29
N GLU A 73 14.43 1.89 1.85
CA GLU A 73 14.13 0.68 2.63
C GLU A 73 13.31 1.01 3.89
N ARG A 74 13.68 2.07 4.61
CA ARG A 74 12.94 2.53 5.79
C ARG A 74 11.52 2.96 5.43
N ASP A 75 11.35 3.74 4.37
CA ASP A 75 10.05 4.20 3.89
C ASP A 75 9.17 3.03 3.43
N ASN A 76 9.77 2.04 2.76
CA ASN A 76 9.09 0.80 2.36
C ASN A 76 8.62 -0.02 3.58
N THR A 77 9.46 -0.13 4.60
CA THR A 77 9.15 -0.83 5.84
C THR A 77 8.01 -0.15 6.59
N LEU A 78 8.08 1.16 6.79
CA LEU A 78 7.02 1.95 7.42
C LEU A 78 5.69 1.84 6.65
N ARG A 79 5.75 1.87 5.32
CA ARG A 79 4.57 1.68 4.48
C ARG A 79 3.96 0.28 4.66
N LEU A 80 4.79 -0.76 4.74
CA LEU A 80 4.31 -2.11 5.01
C LEU A 80 3.69 -2.22 6.41
N HIS A 81 4.33 -1.67 7.44
CA HIS A 81 3.80 -1.66 8.81
C HIS A 81 2.44 -0.97 8.87
N ARG A 82 2.29 0.21 8.27
CA ARG A 82 0.99 0.93 8.22
C ARG A 82 -0.11 0.12 7.52
N LYS A 83 0.22 -0.59 6.44
CA LYS A 83 -0.73 -1.50 5.78
C LYS A 83 -1.20 -2.60 6.73
N ILE A 84 -0.29 -3.21 7.48
CA ILE A 84 -0.60 -4.29 8.42
C ILE A 84 -1.34 -3.77 9.66
N ILE A 85 -1.01 -2.58 10.15
CA ILE A 85 -1.75 -1.89 11.21
C ILE A 85 -3.23 -1.75 10.81
N LYS A 86 -3.48 -1.31 9.57
CA LYS A 86 -4.85 -1.19 9.06
C LYS A 86 -5.52 -2.55 8.88
N MET A 87 -4.78 -3.56 8.43
CA MET A 87 -5.28 -4.94 8.36
C MET A 87 -5.76 -5.41 9.73
N LEU A 88 -4.99 -5.20 10.80
CA LEU A 88 -5.37 -5.57 12.17
C LEU A 88 -6.62 -4.84 12.65
N GLU A 89 -6.73 -3.54 12.37
CA GLU A 89 -7.92 -2.74 12.72
C GLU A 89 -9.21 -3.33 12.09
N ILE A 90 -9.10 -3.84 10.86
CA ILE A 90 -10.22 -4.44 10.13
C ILE A 90 -10.49 -5.87 10.60
N TYR A 91 -9.44 -6.67 10.82
CA TYR A 91 -9.56 -8.10 11.13
C TYR A 91 -9.94 -8.34 12.59
N TYR A 92 -9.48 -7.47 13.49
CA TYR A 92 -9.69 -7.54 14.93
C TYR A 92 -10.17 -6.16 15.45
N PRO A 93 -11.45 -5.80 15.23
CA PRO A 93 -11.98 -4.52 15.67
C PRO A 93 -11.74 -4.28 17.16
N GLY A 94 -11.21 -3.11 17.51
CA GLY A 94 -10.87 -2.75 18.88
C GLY A 94 -9.47 -3.18 19.35
N PHE A 95 -8.72 -3.94 18.55
CA PHE A 95 -7.36 -4.41 18.90
C PHE A 95 -6.44 -3.29 19.40
N TRP A 96 -6.43 -2.16 18.70
CA TRP A 96 -5.57 -1.03 19.06
C TRP A 96 -6.05 -0.24 20.27
N ASN A 97 -7.32 -0.38 20.70
CA ASN A 97 -7.89 0.36 21.82
C ASN A 97 -7.53 1.86 21.84
N ASN A 98 -7.67 2.54 20.68
CA ASN A 98 -7.30 3.95 20.48
C ASN A 98 -5.81 4.29 20.67
N ALA A 99 -4.90 3.31 20.60
CA ALA A 99 -3.46 3.55 20.61
C ALA A 99 -3.04 4.47 19.45
N ASP A 100 -2.09 5.37 19.71
CA ASP A 100 -1.54 6.27 18.71
C ASP A 100 -0.64 5.57 17.68
N GLU A 101 -0.36 6.22 16.55
CA GLU A 101 0.44 5.63 15.47
C GLU A 101 1.84 5.23 15.96
N LYS A 102 2.44 6.00 16.88
CA LYS A 102 3.76 5.69 17.44
C LYS A 102 3.74 4.36 18.20
N THR A 103 2.72 4.12 19.02
CA THR A 103 2.55 2.87 19.76
C THR A 103 2.28 1.69 18.82
N GLN A 104 1.45 1.91 17.79
CA GLN A 104 1.16 0.90 16.77
C GLN A 104 2.42 0.49 16.01
N LEU A 105 3.24 1.46 15.57
CA LEU A 105 4.50 1.22 14.86
C LEU A 105 5.52 0.53 15.77
N ALA A 106 5.68 0.95 17.02
CA ALA A 106 6.57 0.30 17.97
C ALA A 106 6.17 -1.16 18.25
N TRP A 107 4.86 -1.47 18.24
CA TRP A 107 4.38 -2.84 18.33
C TRP A 107 4.72 -3.63 17.05
N MET A 108 4.51 -3.03 15.87
CA MET A 108 4.85 -3.65 14.59
C MET A 108 6.34 -3.97 14.46
N GLU A 109 7.23 -3.07 14.90
CA GLU A 109 8.67 -3.30 14.92
C GLU A 109 9.04 -4.55 15.73
N LYS A 110 8.40 -4.75 16.90
CA LYS A 110 8.64 -5.95 17.71
C LYS A 110 8.17 -7.23 17.01
N VAL A 111 7.01 -7.20 16.37
CA VAL A 111 6.53 -8.34 15.57
C VAL A 111 7.44 -8.61 14.39
N ASP A 112 7.95 -7.57 13.75
CA ASP A 112 8.86 -7.68 12.63
C ASP A 112 10.16 -8.37 13.05
N GLU A 113 10.75 -7.97 14.18
CA GLU A 113 11.91 -8.63 14.75
C GLU A 113 11.65 -10.09 15.15
N ILE A 114 10.46 -10.41 15.69
CA ILE A 114 10.04 -11.81 15.88
C ILE A 114 10.00 -12.55 14.55
N THR A 115 9.40 -11.95 13.52
CA THR A 115 9.25 -12.56 12.19
C THR A 115 10.60 -12.86 11.56
N LYS A 116 11.55 -11.91 11.63
CA LYS A 116 12.90 -12.05 11.07
C LYS A 116 13.70 -13.18 11.72
N ARG A 117 13.49 -13.47 13.01
CA ARG A 117 14.15 -14.62 13.69
C ARG A 117 13.80 -15.97 13.06
N TYR A 118 12.57 -16.12 12.60
CA TYR A 118 12.11 -17.35 11.95
C TYR A 118 12.27 -17.30 10.43
N TYR A 119 12.21 -16.11 9.85
CA TYR A 119 12.26 -15.86 8.41
C TYR A 119 13.21 -14.69 8.12
N PRO A 120 14.53 -14.90 8.05
CA PRO A 120 15.49 -13.82 7.80
C PRO A 120 15.21 -13.05 6.50
N ASN A 121 14.75 -13.75 5.46
CA ASN A 121 14.33 -13.17 4.18
C ASN A 121 12.80 -12.98 4.12
N ARG A 122 12.19 -12.48 5.21
CA ARG A 122 10.73 -12.42 5.33
C ARG A 122 10.07 -11.51 4.30
N GLN A 123 9.26 -12.13 3.46
CA GLN A 123 8.28 -11.46 2.61
C GLN A 123 7.10 -10.85 3.39
N SER A 124 6.31 -10.01 2.72
CA SER A 124 5.15 -9.31 3.32
C SER A 124 4.11 -10.26 3.91
N TYR A 125 3.91 -11.45 3.32
CA TYR A 125 2.96 -12.43 3.83
C TYR A 125 3.40 -13.03 5.16
N HIS A 126 4.71 -13.26 5.37
CA HIS A 126 5.21 -13.76 6.66
C HIS A 126 4.91 -12.76 7.77
N LEU A 127 5.19 -11.48 7.54
CA LEU A 127 4.91 -10.43 8.53
C LEU A 127 3.42 -10.31 8.80
N LYS A 128 2.57 -10.34 7.76
CA LYS A 128 1.10 -10.34 7.92
C LYS A 128 0.63 -11.50 8.79
N SER A 129 1.04 -12.73 8.50
CA SER A 129 0.60 -13.91 9.26
C SER A 129 1.15 -13.92 10.68
N MET A 130 2.44 -13.61 10.88
CA MET A 130 3.02 -13.48 12.22
C MET A 130 2.31 -12.38 13.04
N THR A 131 1.96 -11.28 12.40
CA THR A 131 1.18 -10.20 13.03
C THR A 131 -0.19 -10.67 13.49
N SER A 132 -0.93 -11.41 12.65
CA SER A 132 -2.21 -11.99 13.08
C SER A 132 -2.06 -12.95 14.25
N ILE A 133 -1.01 -13.79 14.25
CA ILE A 133 -0.71 -14.70 15.37
C ILE A 133 -0.44 -13.89 16.65
N CYS A 134 0.50 -12.94 16.60
CA CYS A 134 0.84 -12.08 17.74
C CYS A 134 -0.34 -11.24 18.23
N ALA A 135 -1.31 -10.91 17.38
CA ALA A 135 -2.52 -10.22 17.80
C ALA A 135 -3.43 -11.10 18.68
N ILE A 136 -3.40 -12.43 18.49
CA ILE A 136 -4.20 -13.38 19.27
C ILE A 136 -3.48 -13.82 20.54
N VAL A 137 -2.20 -14.18 20.44
CA VAL A 137 -1.45 -14.79 21.56
C VAL A 137 -0.47 -13.85 22.25
N GLY A 138 -0.28 -12.64 21.72
CA GLY A 138 0.68 -11.67 22.23
C GLY A 138 2.12 -11.90 21.72
N LEU A 139 2.97 -10.90 21.97
CA LEU A 139 4.38 -10.89 21.54
C LEU A 139 5.28 -11.91 22.27
N GLY A 140 4.83 -12.40 23.43
CA GLY A 140 5.61 -13.26 24.33
C GLY A 140 5.42 -14.76 24.14
N PHE A 141 4.82 -15.20 23.03
CA PHE A 141 4.47 -16.62 22.84
C PHE A 141 5.69 -17.55 22.86
N GLU A 142 6.88 -17.05 22.49
CA GLU A 142 8.11 -17.85 22.44
C GLU A 142 8.55 -18.36 23.81
N THR A 143 8.15 -17.68 24.89
CA THR A 143 8.50 -18.04 26.27
C THR A 143 7.36 -18.66 27.06
N ASP A 144 6.15 -18.76 26.48
CA ASP A 144 5.01 -19.40 27.13
C ASP A 144 5.01 -20.92 26.87
N PRO A 145 5.17 -21.77 27.91
CA PRO A 145 5.14 -23.23 27.77
C PRO A 145 3.87 -23.74 27.08
N LYS A 146 2.73 -23.06 27.26
CA LYS A 146 1.44 -23.44 26.67
C LYS A 146 1.39 -23.19 25.16
N LEU A 147 2.26 -22.33 24.65
CA LEU A 147 2.31 -21.92 23.24
C LEU A 147 3.52 -22.50 22.49
N THR A 148 4.24 -23.43 23.11
CA THR A 148 5.40 -24.13 22.51
C THR A 148 5.10 -24.79 21.17
N PHE A 149 3.85 -25.24 20.95
CA PHE A 149 3.41 -25.80 19.68
C PHE A 149 3.55 -24.80 18.51
N ILE A 150 3.43 -23.48 18.74
CA ILE A 150 3.61 -22.44 17.72
C ILE A 150 5.05 -22.47 17.22
N VAL A 151 6.01 -22.38 18.14
CA VAL A 151 7.44 -22.41 17.83
C VAL A 151 7.82 -23.71 17.15
N GLN A 152 7.30 -24.84 17.66
CA GLN A 152 7.57 -26.16 17.08
C GLN A 152 7.06 -26.24 15.64
N LYS A 153 5.81 -25.85 15.40
CA LYS A 153 5.20 -25.86 14.07
C LYS A 153 5.96 -24.99 13.07
N ILE A 154 6.41 -23.79 13.48
CA ILE A 154 7.24 -22.93 12.61
C ILE A 154 8.56 -23.63 12.23
N LYS A 155 9.23 -24.29 13.19
CA LYS A 155 10.55 -24.89 12.98
C LYS A 155 10.52 -26.22 12.23
N THR A 156 9.48 -27.03 12.40
CA THR A 156 9.47 -28.41 11.89
C THR A 156 8.51 -28.64 10.74
N SER A 157 7.66 -27.68 10.38
CA SER A 157 6.72 -27.90 9.28
C SER A 157 7.47 -28.06 7.96
N PRO A 158 7.27 -29.17 7.23
CA PRO A 158 7.85 -29.36 5.91
C PRO A 158 7.10 -28.57 4.83
N THR A 159 5.94 -27.99 5.17
CA THR A 159 5.10 -27.22 4.27
C THR A 159 5.46 -25.73 4.30
N TYR A 160 5.17 -25.02 3.22
CA TYR A 160 5.36 -23.56 3.12
C TYR A 160 4.35 -22.73 3.94
N GLY A 161 3.39 -23.36 4.63
CA GLY A 161 2.25 -22.69 5.27
C GLY A 161 2.13 -22.73 6.80
N PRO A 162 3.19 -22.90 7.62
CA PRO A 162 3.02 -23.10 9.06
C PRO A 162 2.33 -21.91 9.74
N LEU A 163 2.61 -20.67 9.34
CA LEU A 163 1.95 -19.49 9.91
C LEU A 163 0.46 -19.43 9.57
N VAL A 164 0.05 -19.98 8.41
CA VAL A 164 -1.37 -20.07 8.04
C VAL A 164 -2.06 -21.09 8.93
N ASP A 165 -1.49 -22.30 9.06
CA ASP A 165 -2.03 -23.34 9.94
C ASP A 165 -2.14 -22.85 11.40
N ILE A 166 -1.12 -22.14 11.91
CA ILE A 166 -1.14 -21.59 13.27
C ILE A 166 -2.24 -20.55 13.41
N ASN A 167 -2.36 -19.61 12.46
CA ASN A 167 -3.38 -18.58 12.50
C ASN A 167 -4.79 -19.19 12.42
N ASP A 168 -5.00 -20.19 11.55
CA ASP A 168 -6.29 -20.88 11.41
C ASP A 168 -6.66 -21.63 12.69
N TYR A 169 -5.71 -22.33 13.32
CA TYR A 169 -5.93 -22.97 14.61
C TYR A 169 -6.34 -21.96 15.68
N LEU A 170 -5.59 -20.85 15.82
CA LEU A 170 -5.85 -19.85 16.83
C LEU A 170 -7.21 -19.16 16.61
N ARG A 171 -7.57 -18.87 15.36
CA ARG A 171 -8.87 -18.28 15.04
C ARG A 171 -10.01 -19.26 15.33
N PHE A 172 -9.87 -20.52 14.92
CA PHE A 172 -10.90 -21.54 15.10
C PHE A 172 -11.08 -21.93 16.58
N GLU A 173 -9.99 -22.27 17.25
CA GLU A 173 -9.99 -22.84 18.59
C GLU A 173 -9.98 -21.76 19.69
N VAL A 174 -9.15 -20.72 19.56
CA VAL A 174 -9.00 -19.69 20.61
C VAL A 174 -10.04 -18.60 20.46
N LEU A 175 -10.21 -18.04 19.27
CA LEU A 175 -11.20 -16.97 19.02
C LEU A 175 -12.61 -17.49 18.73
N GLN A 176 -12.78 -18.81 18.67
CA GLN A 176 -14.07 -19.45 18.43
C GLN A 176 -14.72 -19.01 17.09
N LYS A 177 -13.91 -18.69 16.08
CA LYS A 177 -14.40 -18.30 14.75
C LYS A 177 -14.71 -19.51 13.89
N ASP A 178 -15.82 -19.45 13.18
CA ASP A 178 -16.22 -20.50 12.23
C ASP A 178 -15.77 -20.21 10.79
N TYR A 179 -15.20 -19.02 10.56
CA TYR A 179 -14.77 -18.53 9.24
C TYR A 179 -13.37 -17.89 9.28
N ASP A 180 -12.60 -18.09 8.20
CA ASP A 180 -11.33 -17.41 7.96
C ASP A 180 -11.53 -15.92 7.61
N GLU A 181 -10.45 -15.15 7.44
CA GLU A 181 -10.56 -13.71 7.13
C GLU A 181 -11.12 -13.43 5.72
N ALA A 182 -11.16 -14.43 4.84
CA ALA A 182 -11.80 -14.35 3.53
C ALA A 182 -13.28 -14.77 3.57
N GLY A 183 -13.81 -15.12 4.74
CA GLY A 183 -15.19 -15.57 4.93
C GLY A 183 -15.42 -17.02 4.46
N ASN A 184 -14.37 -17.83 4.30
CA ASN A 184 -14.53 -19.27 4.04
C ASN A 184 -14.73 -20.00 5.35
N GLN A 185 -15.67 -20.95 5.38
CA GLN A 185 -15.93 -21.74 6.58
C GLN A 185 -14.72 -22.63 6.92
N TYR A 186 -14.36 -22.68 8.19
CA TYR A 186 -13.45 -23.71 8.71
C TYR A 186 -14.11 -25.08 8.67
N ASN A 187 -13.41 -26.05 8.09
CA ASN A 187 -13.88 -27.43 7.92
C ASN A 187 -12.67 -28.38 7.90
N ASN A 188 -12.93 -29.68 7.81
CA ASN A 188 -11.88 -30.69 7.84
C ASN A 188 -10.85 -30.55 6.71
N TRP A 189 -11.21 -29.96 5.56
CA TRP A 189 -10.30 -29.72 4.45
C TRP A 189 -9.46 -28.45 4.68
N SER A 190 -10.07 -27.32 5.04
CA SER A 190 -9.31 -26.08 5.30
C SER A 190 -8.37 -26.23 6.50
N LEU A 191 -8.79 -26.95 7.53
CA LEU A 191 -7.98 -27.23 8.73
C LEU A 191 -7.08 -28.47 8.61
N ARG A 192 -6.87 -29.03 7.41
CA ARG A 192 -6.06 -30.25 7.24
C ARG A 192 -4.60 -30.06 7.70
N GLY A 193 -4.02 -28.88 7.48
CA GLY A 193 -2.64 -28.56 7.88
C GLY A 193 -2.49 -28.39 9.39
N VAL A 194 -3.56 -27.93 10.05
CA VAL A 194 -3.64 -27.79 11.52
C VAL A 194 -3.48 -29.14 12.22
N ARG A 195 -4.03 -30.22 11.65
CA ARG A 195 -3.99 -31.56 12.28
C ARG A 195 -2.57 -32.12 12.48
N GLN A 196 -1.57 -31.54 11.83
CA GLN A 196 -0.18 -31.95 11.95
C GLN A 196 0.61 -30.97 12.81
N GLY A 197 1.04 -31.41 14.00
CA GLY A 197 1.93 -30.65 14.87
C GLY A 197 1.26 -29.52 15.68
N MET A 198 -0.07 -29.44 15.67
CA MET A 198 -0.85 -28.55 16.55
C MET A 198 -1.60 -29.38 17.61
N PRO A 199 -2.03 -28.76 18.72
CA PRO A 199 -2.88 -29.43 19.69
C PRO A 199 -4.22 -29.86 19.05
N PRO A 200 -4.88 -30.89 19.60
CA PRO A 200 -6.18 -31.33 19.10
C PRO A 200 -7.20 -30.20 19.22
N MET A 201 -8.03 -30.05 18.19
CA MET A 201 -9.20 -29.18 18.24
C MET A 201 -10.25 -29.79 19.16
N THR A 202 -10.83 -28.98 20.06
CA THR A 202 -11.82 -29.47 21.03
C THR A 202 -13.25 -29.29 20.52
N ARG A 203 -13.44 -28.43 19.51
CA ARG A 203 -14.73 -28.13 18.90
C ARG A 203 -15.02 -29.06 17.72
N HIS A 204 -16.31 -29.21 17.40
CA HIS A 204 -16.76 -29.88 16.18
C HIS A 204 -16.18 -29.18 14.95
N VAL A 205 -15.56 -29.95 14.06
CA VAL A 205 -15.02 -29.47 12.79
C VAL A 205 -15.96 -29.93 11.68
N PRO A 206 -16.68 -29.04 11.00
CA PRO A 206 -17.59 -29.40 9.92
C PRO A 206 -16.91 -30.25 8.85
N ASP A 207 -17.61 -31.28 8.35
CA ASP A 207 -17.15 -32.01 7.17
C ASP A 207 -17.32 -31.19 5.89
N PHE A 208 -16.28 -31.14 5.07
CA PHE A 208 -16.27 -30.37 3.81
C PHE A 208 -17.29 -30.89 2.78
N ASN A 209 -17.63 -32.17 2.78
CA ASN A 209 -18.55 -32.73 1.78
C ASN A 209 -20.01 -32.68 2.23
N THR A 210 -20.28 -32.76 3.55
CA THR A 210 -21.66 -32.88 4.06
C THR A 210 -22.16 -31.68 4.86
N GLU A 211 -21.27 -30.88 5.46
CA GLU A 211 -21.64 -29.76 6.34
C GLU A 211 -21.12 -28.40 5.84
N TRP A 212 -20.63 -28.36 4.59
CA TRP A 212 -20.10 -27.15 3.98
C TRP A 212 -21.19 -26.08 3.80
N LYS A 213 -20.85 -24.87 4.24
CA LYS A 213 -21.65 -23.66 4.05
C LYS A 213 -20.99 -22.75 3.01
N PRO A 214 -21.80 -22.00 2.23
CA PRO A 214 -21.29 -20.95 1.37
C PRO A 214 -20.44 -19.93 2.14
N ASN A 215 -19.56 -19.25 1.42
CA ASN A 215 -18.76 -18.16 1.96
C ASN A 215 -19.64 -17.07 2.57
N ASN A 216 -19.24 -16.56 3.74
CA ASN A 216 -19.96 -15.52 4.45
C ASN A 216 -19.39 -14.13 4.11
N PRO A 217 -20.12 -13.26 3.38
CA PRO A 217 -19.65 -11.93 3.02
C PRO A 217 -19.45 -10.98 4.20
N GLU A 218 -20.17 -11.20 5.32
CA GLU A 218 -20.07 -10.38 6.53
C GLU A 218 -18.78 -10.66 7.31
N GLU A 219 -18.30 -11.91 7.26
CA GLU A 219 -17.02 -12.32 7.86
C GLU A 219 -15.82 -12.08 6.92
N ASN A 220 -16.05 -11.71 5.66
CA ASN A 220 -14.99 -11.45 4.69
C ASN A 220 -14.29 -10.10 4.93
N ARG A 221 -13.48 -10.04 5.99
CA ARG A 221 -12.64 -8.89 6.37
C ARG A 221 -11.56 -8.61 5.33
N ARG A 222 -11.06 -9.64 4.65
CA ARG A 222 -10.06 -9.52 3.58
C ARG A 222 -10.57 -8.68 2.41
N ARG A 223 -11.86 -8.78 2.07
CA ARG A 223 -12.48 -7.93 1.04
C ARG A 223 -12.40 -6.45 1.42
N ILE A 224 -12.77 -6.11 2.66
CA ILE A 224 -12.72 -4.72 3.18
C ILE A 224 -11.29 -4.19 3.12
N TYR A 225 -10.31 -5.00 3.55
CA TYR A 225 -8.89 -4.61 3.49
C TYR A 225 -8.41 -4.39 2.05
N ARG A 226 -8.82 -5.24 1.11
CA ARG A 226 -8.50 -5.10 -0.32
C ARG A 226 -9.10 -3.84 -0.94
N GLU A 227 -10.32 -3.50 -0.57
CA GLU A 227 -10.96 -2.25 -1.00
C GLU A 227 -10.16 -1.04 -0.52
N TRP A 228 -9.80 -1.01 0.76
CA TRP A 228 -8.96 0.04 1.33
C TRP A 228 -7.59 0.15 0.63
N LEU A 229 -6.93 -0.98 0.32
CA LEU A 229 -5.67 -0.97 -0.43
C LEU A 229 -5.83 -0.30 -1.79
N ARG A 230 -6.90 -0.63 -2.53
CA ARG A 230 -7.19 -0.04 -3.85
C ARG A 230 -7.45 1.46 -3.76
N GLU A 231 -8.25 1.90 -2.79
CA GLU A 231 -8.53 3.32 -2.56
C GLU A 231 -7.26 4.13 -2.24
N LYS A 232 -6.27 3.50 -1.62
CA LYS A 232 -4.96 4.12 -1.32
C LYS A 232 -3.93 3.95 -2.44
N GLY A 233 -4.30 3.35 -3.57
CA GLY A 233 -3.40 3.13 -4.70
C GLY A 233 -2.30 2.09 -4.43
N TYR A 234 -2.52 1.18 -3.48
CA TYR A 234 -1.59 0.10 -3.20
C TYR A 234 -1.90 -1.13 -4.07
N GLN A 235 -0.87 -1.73 -4.66
CA GLN A 235 -0.96 -3.06 -5.26
C GLN A 235 -0.76 -4.15 -4.17
N GLU A 236 -1.48 -5.27 -4.31
CA GLU A 236 -1.36 -6.45 -3.43
C GLU A 236 -0.05 -7.21 -3.66
#